data_AF-A0A1C6M8X1-F1
#
_entry.id   AF-A0A1C6M8X1-F1
#
_cell.length_a   1.000
_cell.length_b   1.000
_cell.length_c   1.000
_cell.angle_alpha   90.00
_cell.angle_beta   90.00
_cell.angle_gamma   90.00
#
_symmetry.space_group_name_H-M   'P 1'
#
loop_
_entity.id
_entity.type
_entity.pdbx_description
1 polymer ?
#
loop_
_entity_poly.entity_id
_entity_poly.type
_entity_poly.pdbx_seq_one_letter_code
_entity_poly.pdbx_strand_id
1 'polypeptide(L)'
;MSTAAQYPPPLSDRLSVWARARTVGERGAVGALIEEDTLLSRDDVRRLLVVETGAGVFCDWARFEDRYRRELVLNSAEDAFLTYVIATAFPRVVPLWRLEELGDRRLGIILRAFTRLAGSDLIAIGTRTGTDG
;
A
#
# COMPACT_ATOMS: atom_id res chain seq x y z
N MET A 1 -9.06 26.31 31.05
CA MET A 1 -8.31 25.97 29.81
C MET A 1 -8.61 24.51 29.50
N SER A 2 -9.53 24.26 28.56
CA SER A 2 -9.89 22.88 28.17
C SER A 2 -8.76 22.31 27.31
N THR A 3 -8.12 21.26 27.81
CA THR A 3 -7.22 20.40 27.04
C THR A 3 -8.09 19.69 26.00
N ALA A 4 -8.04 20.14 24.74
CA ALA A 4 -8.67 19.39 23.65
C ALA A 4 -8.06 17.98 23.65
N ALA A 5 -8.90 16.95 23.68
CA ALA A 5 -8.44 15.57 23.53
C ALA A 5 -7.67 15.46 22.21
N GLN A 6 -6.34 15.36 22.29
CA GLN A 6 -5.51 15.12 21.13
C GLN A 6 -5.75 13.67 20.70
N TYR A 7 -6.61 13.50 19.70
CA TYR A 7 -6.74 12.22 19.03
C TYR A 7 -5.39 11.84 18.42
N PRO A 8 -5.02 10.55 18.46
CA PRO A 8 -3.81 10.11 17.78
C PRO A 8 -3.90 10.49 16.29
N PRO A 9 -2.78 10.90 15.66
CA PRO A 9 -2.77 11.20 14.24
C PRO A 9 -3.33 10.03 13.41
N PRO A 10 -3.91 10.31 12.23
CA PRO A 10 -4.35 9.29 11.30
C PRO A 10 -3.32 8.18 11.10
N LEU A 11 -3.80 6.94 10.94
CA LEU A 11 -2.91 5.78 10.73
C LEU A 11 -1.99 5.99 9.52
N SER A 12 -2.49 6.58 8.44
CA SER A 12 -1.73 6.94 7.25
C SER A 12 -0.53 7.84 7.57
N ASP A 13 -0.72 8.85 8.42
CA ASP A 13 0.36 9.77 8.82
C ASP A 13 1.41 9.05 9.66
N ARG A 14 0.97 8.24 10.63
CA ARG A 14 1.86 7.47 11.49
C ARG A 14 2.68 6.45 10.68
N LEU A 15 2.06 5.74 9.73
CA LEU A 15 2.74 4.83 8.81
C LEU A 15 3.69 5.56 7.86
N SER A 16 3.32 6.74 7.37
CA SER A 16 4.20 7.57 6.53
C SER A 16 5.46 7.99 7.28
N VAL A 17 5.32 8.40 8.56
CA VAL A 17 6.46 8.74 9.42
C VAL A 17 7.37 7.52 9.62
N TRP A 18 6.81 6.36 9.95
CA TRP A 18 7.57 5.12 10.08
C TRP A 18 8.32 4.76 8.79
N ALA A 19 7.62 4.79 7.65
CA ALA A 19 8.15 4.40 6.35
C ALA A 19 9.34 5.26 5.91
N ARG A 20 9.40 6.55 6.25
CA ARG A 20 10.53 7.44 5.87
C ARG A 20 11.91 6.88 6.24
N ALA A 21 12.00 6.14 7.33
CA ALA A 21 13.24 5.51 7.81
C ALA A 21 13.42 4.06 7.32
N ARG A 22 12.64 3.59 6.33
CA ARG A 22 12.67 2.23 5.77
C ARG A 22 13.31 2.21 4.38
N THR A 23 13.41 1.03 3.77
CA THR A 23 13.91 0.86 2.40
C THR A 23 13.01 1.60 1.38
N VAL A 24 13.54 1.86 0.17
CA VAL A 24 12.74 2.47 -0.92
C VAL A 24 11.50 1.62 -1.22
N GLY A 25 11.65 0.29 -1.20
CA GLY A 25 10.57 -0.66 -1.42
C GLY A 25 9.46 -0.58 -0.37
N GLU A 26 9.81 -0.61 0.91
CA GLU A 26 8.81 -0.45 1.98
C GLU A 26 8.13 0.91 1.93
N ARG A 27 8.87 1.99 1.62
CA ARG A 27 8.27 3.32 1.40
C ARG A 27 7.27 3.32 0.25
N GLY A 28 7.63 2.70 -0.88
CA GLY A 28 6.76 2.56 -2.03
C GLY A 28 5.50 1.76 -1.71
N ALA A 29 5.63 0.65 -1.00
CA ALA A 29 4.51 -0.21 -0.59
C ALA A 29 3.55 0.50 0.37
N VAL A 30 4.06 1.18 1.41
CA VAL A 30 3.23 2.00 2.32
C VAL A 30 2.53 3.12 1.54
N GLY A 31 3.27 3.82 0.68
CA GLY A 31 2.71 4.88 -0.16
C GLY A 31 1.57 4.36 -1.04
N ALA A 32 1.73 3.19 -1.65
CA ALA A 32 0.70 2.56 -2.47
C ALA A 32 -0.56 2.23 -1.66
N LEU A 33 -0.43 1.67 -0.46
CA LEU A 33 -1.57 1.36 0.41
C LEU A 33 -2.32 2.62 0.87
N ILE A 34 -1.59 3.67 1.24
CA ILE A 34 -2.18 4.94 1.65
C ILE A 34 -2.91 5.60 0.48
N GLU A 35 -2.31 5.58 -0.72
CA GLU A 35 -2.90 6.15 -1.93
C GLU A 35 -4.13 5.36 -2.40
N GLU A 36 -4.13 4.04 -2.21
CA GLU A 36 -5.28 3.18 -2.51
C GLU A 36 -6.43 3.37 -1.52
N ASP A 37 -6.11 3.65 -0.24
CA ASP A 37 -7.00 4.04 0.86
C ASP A 37 -8.02 2.98 1.31
N THR A 38 -8.72 2.33 0.37
CA THR A 38 -9.84 1.43 0.69
C THR A 38 -9.38 0.19 1.44
N LEU A 39 -8.24 -0.41 1.05
CA LEU A 39 -7.68 -1.57 1.73
C LEU A 39 -7.16 -1.23 3.12
N LEU A 40 -6.48 -0.09 3.26
CA LEU A 40 -5.97 0.35 4.57
C LEU A 40 -7.10 0.77 5.52
N SER A 41 -8.26 1.14 5.00
CA SER A 41 -9.46 1.44 5.78
C SER A 41 -10.15 0.20 6.34
N ARG A 42 -9.88 -1.00 5.80
CA ARG A 42 -10.50 -2.25 6.27
C ARG A 42 -9.85 -2.76 7.56
N ASP A 43 -10.68 -3.11 8.55
CA ASP A 43 -10.23 -3.61 9.86
C ASP A 43 -9.49 -4.96 9.79
N ASP A 44 -9.86 -5.84 8.88
CA ASP A 44 -9.20 -7.12 8.67
C ASP A 44 -7.77 -6.94 8.11
N VAL A 45 -7.61 -6.08 7.10
CA VAL A 45 -6.31 -5.70 6.54
C VAL A 45 -5.44 -5.05 7.62
N ARG A 46 -5.97 -4.08 8.37
CA ARG A 46 -5.21 -3.40 9.44
C ARG A 46 -4.74 -4.36 10.51
N ARG A 47 -5.62 -5.23 11.02
CA ARG A 47 -5.24 -6.21 12.05
C ARG A 47 -4.15 -7.16 11.57
N LEU A 48 -4.16 -7.51 10.28
CA LEU A 48 -3.19 -8.43 9.72
C LEU A 48 -1.84 -7.75 9.39
N LEU A 49 -1.86 -6.55 8.84
CA LEU A 49 -0.66 -5.85 8.39
C LEU A 49 -0.02 -5.00 9.48
N VAL A 50 -0.82 -4.27 10.24
CA VAL A 50 -0.34 -3.21 11.13
C VAL A 50 -0.09 -3.77 12.52
N VAL A 51 1.02 -3.36 13.10
CA VAL A 51 1.33 -3.60 14.51
C VAL A 51 1.44 -2.25 15.19
N GLU A 52 0.57 -2.02 16.17
CA GLU A 52 0.62 -0.87 17.06
C GLU A 52 1.19 -1.29 18.41
N THR A 53 2.25 -0.60 18.85
CA THR A 53 2.90 -0.81 20.15
C THR A 53 3.03 0.53 20.87
N GLY A 54 3.38 0.50 22.16
CA GLY A 54 3.73 1.73 22.89
C GLY A 54 4.90 2.51 22.28
N ALA A 55 5.73 1.88 21.44
CA ALA A 55 6.86 2.49 20.75
C ALA A 55 6.51 3.08 19.36
N GLY A 56 5.31 2.82 18.85
CA GLY A 56 4.85 3.30 17.55
C GLY A 56 4.14 2.25 16.70
N VAL A 57 3.97 2.58 15.42
CA VAL A 57 3.29 1.74 14.43
C VAL A 57 4.26 1.27 13.35
N PHE A 58 4.08 0.03 12.86
CA PHE A 58 4.81 -0.50 11.73
C PHE A 58 3.98 -1.52 10.93
N CYS A 59 4.42 -1.83 9.71
CA CYS A 59 3.87 -2.92 8.90
C CYS A 59 4.67 -4.21 9.13
N ASP A 60 3.99 -5.28 9.50
CA ASP A 60 4.54 -6.64 9.55
C ASP A 60 4.31 -7.35 8.21
N TRP A 61 5.19 -7.05 7.25
CA TRP A 61 5.10 -7.56 5.88
C TRP A 61 5.22 -9.07 5.79
N ALA A 62 6.09 -9.68 6.60
CA ALA A 62 6.29 -11.13 6.60
C ALA A 62 5.03 -11.86 7.08
N ARG A 63 4.41 -11.38 8.18
CA ARG A 63 3.12 -11.91 8.64
C ARG A 63 2.01 -11.71 7.62
N PHE A 64 1.98 -10.53 7.00
CA PHE A 64 0.96 -10.22 6.01
C PHE A 64 1.08 -11.14 4.77
N GLU A 65 2.29 -11.32 4.24
CA GLU A 65 2.56 -12.20 3.09
C GLU A 65 2.11 -13.64 3.31
N ASP A 66 2.41 -14.22 4.48
CA ASP A 66 2.07 -15.60 4.83
C ASP A 66 0.55 -15.83 4.90
N ARG A 67 -0.22 -14.81 5.24
CA ARG A 67 -1.59 -15.00 5.76
C ARG A 67 -2.69 -14.39 4.89
N TYR A 68 -2.41 -13.31 4.17
CA TYR A 68 -3.48 -12.48 3.62
C TYR A 68 -4.41 -13.23 2.66
N ARG A 69 -3.89 -14.17 1.86
CA ARG A 69 -4.73 -14.97 0.93
C ARG A 69 -5.62 -15.98 1.63
N ARG A 70 -5.29 -16.37 2.87
CA ARG A 70 -6.08 -17.30 3.68
C ARG A 70 -7.07 -16.56 4.56
N GLU A 71 -6.69 -15.37 5.04
CA GLU A 71 -7.43 -14.67 6.10
C GLU A 71 -8.30 -13.51 5.57
N LEU A 72 -8.02 -12.99 4.37
CA LEU A 72 -8.81 -11.92 3.76
C LEU A 72 -9.72 -12.47 2.66
N VAL A 73 -10.95 -11.97 2.63
CA VAL A 73 -11.83 -12.10 1.47
C VAL A 73 -11.52 -10.95 0.52
N LEU A 74 -10.89 -11.28 -0.61
CA LEU A 74 -10.44 -10.33 -1.61
C LEU A 74 -11.06 -10.67 -2.97
N ASN A 75 -11.42 -9.64 -3.72
CA ASN A 75 -11.65 -9.80 -5.15
C ASN A 75 -10.31 -9.87 -5.92
N SER A 76 -10.36 -10.24 -7.20
CA SER A 76 -9.17 -10.39 -8.04
C SER A 76 -8.31 -9.13 -8.09
N ALA A 77 -8.93 -7.95 -8.18
CA ALA A 77 -8.23 -6.67 -8.23
C ALA A 77 -7.50 -6.35 -6.91
N GLU A 78 -8.11 -6.66 -5.77
CA GLU A 78 -7.50 -6.50 -4.45
C GLU A 78 -6.35 -7.48 -4.22
N ASP A 79 -6.49 -8.77 -4.56
CA ASP A 79 -5.40 -9.75 -4.46
C ASP A 79 -4.23 -9.39 -5.38
N ALA A 80 -4.52 -8.97 -6.62
CA ALA A 80 -3.49 -8.50 -7.55
C ALA A 80 -2.76 -7.28 -6.99
N PHE A 81 -3.48 -6.30 -6.46
CA PHE A 81 -2.90 -5.10 -5.88
C PHE A 81 -2.00 -5.42 -4.69
N LEU A 82 -2.49 -6.21 -3.73
CA LEU A 82 -1.70 -6.62 -2.56
C LEU A 82 -0.48 -7.47 -2.95
N THR A 83 -0.59 -8.31 -3.99
CA THR A 83 0.54 -9.06 -4.54
C THR A 83 1.67 -8.12 -4.97
N TYR A 84 1.37 -7.03 -5.67
CA TYR A 84 2.37 -6.06 -6.11
C TYR A 84 2.88 -5.14 -4.99
N VAL A 85 2.02 -4.75 -4.06
CA VAL A 85 2.43 -4.00 -2.85
C VAL A 85 3.45 -4.81 -2.05
N ILE A 86 3.16 -6.10 -1.79
CA ILE A 86 4.07 -6.99 -1.06
C ILE A 86 5.39 -7.14 -1.85
N ALA A 87 5.34 -7.32 -3.16
CA ALA A 87 6.55 -7.42 -3.99
C ALA A 87 7.39 -6.14 -4.02
N THR A 88 6.76 -4.99 -3.76
CA THR A 88 7.46 -3.71 -3.61
C THR A 88 8.17 -3.65 -2.26
N ALA A 89 7.54 -4.11 -1.18
CA ALA A 89 8.15 -4.16 0.17
C ALA A 89 9.23 -5.24 0.30
N PHE A 90 8.99 -6.41 -0.29
CA PHE A 90 9.85 -7.60 -0.24
C PHE A 90 10.11 -8.13 -1.65
N PRO A 91 11.33 -7.96 -2.20
CA PRO A 91 11.63 -8.35 -3.58
C PRO A 91 11.34 -9.83 -3.84
N ARG A 92 10.42 -10.10 -4.77
CA ARG A 92 10.02 -11.45 -5.20
C ARG A 92 9.55 -11.44 -6.65
N VAL A 93 9.52 -12.62 -7.26
CA VAL A 93 8.91 -12.79 -8.58
C VAL A 93 7.38 -12.68 -8.45
N VAL A 94 6.78 -11.81 -9.26
CA VAL A 94 5.33 -11.67 -9.40
C VAL A 94 4.93 -11.77 -10.87
N PRO A 95 3.80 -12.42 -11.18
CA PRO A 95 3.34 -12.58 -12.54
C PRO A 95 2.77 -11.28 -13.11
N LEU A 96 3.42 -10.70 -14.12
CA LEU A 96 3.01 -9.41 -14.73
C LEU A 96 1.61 -9.41 -15.32
N TRP A 97 1.09 -10.56 -15.78
CA TRP A 97 -0.26 -10.65 -16.34
C TRP A 97 -1.35 -10.23 -15.34
N ARG A 98 -1.10 -10.32 -14.03
CA ARG A 98 -2.05 -9.83 -13.00
C ARG A 98 -2.25 -8.31 -13.02
N LEU A 99 -1.45 -7.55 -13.78
CA LEU A 99 -1.69 -6.11 -13.94
C LEU A 99 -3.06 -5.84 -14.59
N GLU A 100 -3.56 -6.76 -15.41
CA GLU A 100 -4.87 -6.67 -16.08
C GLU A 100 -6.05 -6.65 -15.07
N GLU A 101 -5.86 -7.24 -13.89
CA GLU A 101 -6.88 -7.31 -12.83
C GLU A 101 -7.04 -6.01 -12.04
N LEU A 102 -6.06 -5.10 -12.08
CA LEU A 102 -6.01 -3.95 -11.17
C LEU A 102 -7.07 -2.89 -11.48
N GLY A 103 -7.45 -2.77 -12.74
CA GLY A 103 -8.14 -1.58 -13.26
C GLY A 103 -7.28 -0.31 -13.17
N ASP A 104 -7.74 0.75 -13.83
CA ASP A 104 -6.94 1.96 -14.08
C ASP A 104 -6.39 2.62 -12.83
N ARG A 105 -7.22 2.72 -11.77
CA ARG A 105 -6.82 3.39 -10.53
C ARG A 105 -5.66 2.68 -9.85
N ARG A 106 -5.79 1.37 -9.58
CA ARG A 106 -4.78 0.59 -8.85
C ARG A 106 -3.55 0.35 -9.73
N LEU A 107 -3.72 0.19 -11.04
CA LEU A 107 -2.61 0.14 -11.98
C LEU A 107 -1.76 1.41 -11.91
N GLY A 108 -2.38 2.60 -11.94
CA GLY A 108 -1.67 3.87 -11.82
C GLY A 108 -0.87 3.98 -10.52
N ILE A 109 -1.44 3.52 -9.39
CA ILE A 109 -0.77 3.50 -8.09
C ILE A 109 0.45 2.57 -8.10
N ILE A 110 0.30 1.34 -8.60
CA ILE A 110 1.40 0.36 -8.67
C ILE A 110 2.52 0.84 -9.60
N LEU A 111 2.19 1.39 -10.76
CA LEU A 111 3.19 1.93 -11.68
C LEU A 111 3.96 3.10 -11.04
N ARG A 112 3.28 3.99 -10.31
CA ARG A 112 3.97 5.04 -9.51
C ARG A 112 4.90 4.42 -8.47
N ALA A 113 4.45 3.40 -7.74
CA ALA A 113 5.29 2.70 -6.76
C ALA A 113 6.54 2.08 -7.41
N PHE A 114 6.43 1.51 -8.61
CA PHE A 114 7.57 0.97 -9.35
C PHE A 114 8.52 2.05 -9.87
N THR A 115 8.01 3.19 -10.35
CA THR A 115 8.88 4.32 -10.75
C THR A 115 9.71 4.83 -9.56
N ARG A 116 9.08 4.96 -8.39
CA ARG A 116 9.76 5.33 -7.15
C ARG A 116 10.76 4.27 -6.69
N LEU A 117 10.42 2.99 -6.83
CA LEU A 117 11.34 1.87 -6.56
C LEU A 117 12.59 1.94 -7.45
N ALA A 118 12.43 2.35 -8.71
CA ALA A 118 13.53 2.60 -9.63
C ALA A 118 14.31 3.90 -9.35
N GLY A 119 14.00 4.62 -8.27
CA GLY A 119 14.63 5.89 -7.91
C GLY A 119 14.21 7.07 -8.77
N SER A 120 13.07 6.96 -9.47
CA SER A 120 12.56 8.01 -10.35
C SER A 120 11.27 8.61 -9.81
N ASP A 121 11.34 9.89 -9.43
CA ASP A 121 10.18 10.70 -9.06
C ASP A 121 9.69 11.60 -10.23
N LEU A 122 10.37 11.53 -11.39
CA LEU A 122 10.11 12.40 -12.55
C LEU A 122 9.13 11.80 -13.55
N ILE A 123 8.87 10.49 -13.47
CA ILE A 123 7.96 9.80 -14.40
C ILE A 123 6.53 10.02 -13.93
N ALA A 124 5.79 10.82 -14.68
CA ALA A 124 4.36 10.99 -14.46
C ALA A 124 3.59 9.76 -14.97
N ILE A 125 2.80 9.15 -14.08
CA ILE A 125 1.84 8.10 -14.43
C ILE A 125 0.44 8.68 -14.23
N GLY A 126 -0.34 8.73 -15.31
CA GLY A 126 -1.73 9.20 -15.30
C GLY A 126 -2.60 8.32 -16.18
N THR A 127 -3.90 8.36 -15.94
CA THR A 127 -4.89 7.80 -16.85
C THR A 127 -5.16 8.83 -17.94
N ARG A 128 -5.24 8.40 -19.20
CA ARG A 128 -5.84 9.25 -20.23
C ARG A 128 -7.33 9.08 -20.08
N THR A 129 -8.05 10.15 -19.78
CA THR A 129 -9.51 10.17 -19.96
C THR A 129 -9.74 9.98 -21.45
N GLY A 130 -10.09 8.76 -21.88
CA GLY A 130 -10.59 8.55 -23.23
C GLY A 130 -11.83 9.41 -23.38
N THR A 131 -11.77 10.40 -24.26
CA THR A 131 -12.98 10.89 -24.91
C THR A 131 -13.51 9.73 -25.73
N ASP A 132 -14.76 9.32 -25.45
CA ASP A 132 -15.55 8.49 -26.35
C ASP A 132 -15.43 9.06 -27.77
N GLY A 133 -14.99 8.23 -28.71
CA GLY A 133 -14.99 8.51 -30.14
C GLY A 133 -15.95 7.58 -30.85
#